data_AF-A0A1B6M0E0-F1
#
_entry.id   AF-A0A1B6M0E0-F1
#
_cell.length_a   1.000
_cell.length_b   1.000
_cell.length_c   1.000
_cell.angle_alpha   90.00
_cell.angle_beta   90.00
_cell.angle_gamma   90.00
#
_symmetry.space_group_name_H-M   'P 1'
#
loop_
_entity.id
_entity.type
_entity.pdbx_description
1 polymer ?
#
loop_
_entity_poly.entity_id
_entity_poly.type
_entity_poly.pdbx_seq_one_letter_code
_entity_poly.pdbx_strand_id
1 'polypeptide(L)'
;KYKRPENFPPGPTPLPIIGNILQLPKGHLYPVVEKWSRTYGPIIGVSVFKKLIVMVTGVDDILAALRKEEFQNRPVSYSIRASRYGKSLGIFFGNGEQWNSSRKFTVKQMRAFG
;
A
#
# COMPACT_ATOMS: atom_id res chain seq x y z
N LYS A 1 -8.95 11.95 -20.47
CA LYS A 1 -8.28 12.51 -19.26
C LYS A 1 -8.60 11.59 -18.08
N TYR A 2 -7.61 11.11 -17.33
CA TYR A 2 -7.86 10.31 -16.13
C TYR A 2 -8.44 11.24 -15.06
N LYS A 3 -9.73 11.12 -14.74
CA LYS A 3 -10.41 11.97 -13.74
C LYS A 3 -10.36 11.23 -12.41
N ARG A 4 -9.98 11.93 -11.34
CA ARG A 4 -10.10 11.39 -9.98
C ARG A 4 -11.58 11.06 -9.71
N PRO A 5 -11.89 9.92 -9.09
CA PRO A 5 -13.26 9.58 -8.73
C PRO A 5 -13.82 10.60 -7.75
N GLU A 6 -15.15 10.64 -7.64
CA GLU A 6 -15.83 11.43 -6.62
C GLU A 6 -15.37 10.98 -5.23
N ASN A 7 -15.18 11.93 -4.31
CA ASN A 7 -14.61 11.70 -2.97
C ASN A 7 -13.17 11.17 -2.94
N PHE A 8 -12.40 11.32 -4.01
CA PHE A 8 -10.97 11.03 -3.95
C PHE A 8 -10.26 12.03 -3.00
N PRO A 9 -9.37 11.55 -2.11
CA PRO A 9 -8.72 12.42 -1.13
C PRO A 9 -7.96 13.60 -1.74
N PRO A 10 -7.85 14.72 -1.01
CA PRO A 10 -7.07 15.87 -1.45
C PRO A 10 -5.59 15.53 -1.52
N GLY A 11 -4.83 16.27 -2.34
CA GLY A 11 -3.41 16.03 -2.48
C GLY A 11 -2.80 16.88 -3.58
N PRO A 12 -1.49 16.76 -3.81
CA PRO A 12 -0.77 17.60 -4.76
C PRO A 12 -1.35 17.46 -6.17
N THR A 13 -1.38 18.58 -6.89
CA THR A 13 -1.92 18.64 -8.24
C THR A 13 -1.08 17.76 -9.18
N PRO A 14 -1.68 16.76 -9.84
CA PRO A 14 -0.96 15.84 -10.72
C PRO A 14 -0.65 16.51 -12.06
N LEU A 15 0.54 16.24 -12.60
CA LEU A 15 0.90 16.65 -13.97
C LEU A 15 0.18 15.77 -15.00
N PRO A 16 -0.08 16.28 -16.22
CA PRO A 16 -0.62 15.48 -17.30
C PRO A 16 0.24 14.24 -17.58
N ILE A 17 -0.41 13.10 -17.83
CA ILE A 17 0.20 11.80 -18.21
C ILE A 17 1.00 11.11 -17.09
N ILE A 18 1.94 11.81 -16.45
CA ILE A 18 2.87 11.24 -15.45
C ILE A 18 2.33 11.31 -14.01
N GLY A 19 1.41 12.23 -13.71
CA GLY A 19 0.88 12.43 -12.37
C GLY A 19 1.87 13.17 -11.45
N ASN A 20 2.00 12.69 -10.21
CA ASN A 20 2.82 13.27 -9.15
C ASN A 20 4.24 12.68 -9.09
N ILE A 21 4.70 11.93 -10.11
CA ILE A 21 6.02 11.28 -10.12
C ILE A 21 7.16 12.26 -9.84
N LEU A 22 7.15 13.43 -10.47
CA LEU A 22 8.20 14.44 -10.28
C LEU A 22 8.18 15.08 -8.89
N GLN A 23 7.06 14.95 -8.17
CA GLN A 23 6.91 15.46 -6.81
C GLN A 23 7.24 14.37 -5.77
N LEU A 24 7.42 13.11 -6.19
CA LEU A 24 7.91 12.03 -5.34
C LEU A 24 9.45 12.07 -5.27
N PRO A 25 10.05 11.87 -4.09
CA PRO A 25 11.49 11.86 -3.95
C PRO A 25 12.07 10.58 -4.56
N LYS A 26 13.28 10.66 -5.12
CA LYS A 26 14.04 9.48 -5.57
C LYS A 26 14.60 8.64 -4.41
N GLY A 27 14.63 9.21 -3.19
CA GLY A 27 15.10 8.57 -1.97
C GLY A 27 13.96 8.34 -0.97
N HIS A 28 14.15 8.80 0.27
CA HIS A 28 13.18 8.60 1.34
C HIS A 28 11.86 9.32 1.04
N LEU A 29 10.76 8.55 1.06
CA LEU A 29 9.42 9.06 0.83
C LEU A 29 8.86 9.83 2.04
N TYR A 30 9.28 9.46 3.25
CA TYR A 30 8.75 10.00 4.51
C TYR A 30 8.75 11.53 4.61
N PRO A 31 9.83 12.27 4.30
CA PRO A 31 9.82 13.73 4.43
C PRO A 31 8.80 14.42 3.53
N VAL A 32 8.58 13.89 2.32
CA VAL A 32 7.60 14.44 1.38
C VAL A 32 6.18 14.14 1.84
N VAL A 33 5.95 12.92 2.32
CA VAL A 33 4.65 12.50 2.86
C VAL A 33 4.31 13.29 4.12
N GLU A 34 5.28 13.55 5.00
CA GLU A 34 5.09 14.40 6.18
C GLU A 34 4.68 15.83 5.78
N LYS A 35 5.38 16.42 4.80
CA LYS A 35 5.03 17.76 4.28
C LYS A 35 3.62 17.78 3.70
N TRP A 36 3.25 16.76 2.93
CA TRP A 36 1.89 16.65 2.38
C TRP A 36 0.85 16.41 3.48
N SER A 37 1.18 15.64 4.51
CA SER A 37 0.27 15.40 5.65
C SER A 37 -0.06 16.69 6.38
N ARG A 38 0.92 17.58 6.54
CA ARG A 38 0.69 18.91 7.15
C ARG A 38 -0.14 19.84 6.26
N THR A 39 -0.10 19.64 4.94
CA THR A 39 -0.74 20.53 3.95
C THR A 39 -2.16 20.07 3.60
N TYR A 40 -2.36 18.76 3.40
CA TYR A 40 -3.58 18.16 2.88
C TYR A 40 -4.35 17.34 3.93
N GLY A 41 -3.75 17.09 5.10
CA GLY A 41 -4.33 16.29 6.17
C GLY A 41 -3.88 14.83 6.17
N PRO A 42 -4.50 13.99 7.01
CA PRO A 42 -4.03 12.62 7.30
C PRO A 42 -4.30 11.60 6.17
N ILE A 43 -5.13 11.94 5.20
CA ILE A 43 -5.47 11.08 4.05
C ILE A 43 -5.19 11.86 2.77
N ILE A 44 -4.19 11.41 2.00
CA ILE A 44 -3.64 12.14 0.87
C ILE A 44 -3.83 11.33 -0.41
N GLY A 45 -4.35 11.98 -1.45
CA GLY A 45 -4.56 11.39 -2.77
C GLY A 45 -3.47 11.79 -3.75
N VAL A 46 -2.74 10.81 -4.30
CA VAL A 46 -1.73 11.03 -5.34
C VAL A 46 -1.99 10.15 -6.57
N SER A 47 -1.41 10.52 -7.70
CA SER A 47 -1.50 9.79 -8.95
C SER A 47 -0.11 9.51 -9.48
N VAL A 48 0.14 8.29 -9.93
CA VAL A 48 1.39 7.89 -10.58
C VAL A 48 1.02 7.20 -11.89
N PHE A 49 1.36 7.83 -13.03
CA PHE A 49 0.83 7.45 -14.33
C PHE A 49 -0.71 7.33 -14.29
N LYS A 50 -1.25 6.14 -14.60
CA LYS A 50 -2.68 5.81 -14.59
C LYS A 50 -3.16 5.21 -13.26
N LYS A 51 -2.31 5.18 -12.23
CA LYS A 51 -2.65 4.62 -10.91
C LYS A 51 -2.94 5.73 -9.92
N LEU A 52 -4.07 5.61 -9.23
CA LEU A 52 -4.39 6.44 -8.08
C LEU A 52 -3.93 5.73 -6.82
N ILE A 53 -3.32 6.49 -5.92
CA ILE A 53 -2.73 6.00 -4.67
C ILE A 53 -3.26 6.88 -3.55
N VAL A 54 -3.72 6.24 -2.48
CA VAL A 54 -4.10 6.92 -1.24
C VAL A 54 -3.02 6.64 -0.21
N MET A 55 -2.46 7.69 0.37
CA MET A 55 -1.50 7.63 1.46
C MET A 55 -2.21 8.00 2.76
N VAL A 56 -2.04 7.19 3.79
CA VAL A 56 -2.63 7.40 5.11
C VAL A 56 -1.51 7.64 6.11
N THR A 57 -1.58 8.75 6.84
CA THR A 57 -0.54 9.20 7.77
C THR A 57 -1.05 9.36 9.21
N GLY A 58 -2.37 9.51 9.41
CA GLY A 58 -2.99 9.57 10.73
C GLY A 58 -2.93 8.22 11.45
N VAL A 59 -2.53 8.21 12.73
CA VAL A 59 -2.40 6.96 13.51
C VAL A 59 -3.73 6.24 13.62
N ASP A 60 -4.81 6.95 13.96
CA ASP A 60 -6.14 6.37 14.07
C ASP A 60 -6.66 5.84 12.73
N ASP A 61 -6.41 6.58 11.64
CA ASP A 61 -6.77 6.17 10.28
C ASP A 61 -6.00 4.92 9.83
N ILE A 62 -4.71 4.85 10.16
CA ILE A 62 -3.86 3.67 9.90
C ILE A 62 -4.40 2.47 10.67
N LEU A 63 -4.69 2.62 11.97
CA LEU A 63 -5.23 1.53 12.78
C LEU A 63 -6.61 1.07 12.28
N ALA A 64 -7.47 2.00 11.88
CA ALA A 64 -8.76 1.70 11.29
C ALA A 64 -8.61 0.95 9.96
N ALA A 65 -7.69 1.37 9.10
CA ALA A 65 -7.39 0.70 7.83
C ALA A 65 -6.82 -0.70 8.05
N LEU A 66 -5.87 -0.86 8.96
CA LEU A 66 -5.24 -2.15 9.28
C LEU A 66 -6.19 -3.18 9.92
N ARG A 67 -7.39 -2.79 10.35
CA ARG A 67 -8.40 -3.71 10.90
C ARG A 67 -9.43 -4.15 9.86
N LYS A 68 -9.53 -3.48 8.72
CA LYS A 68 -10.48 -3.79 7.64
C LYS A 68 -9.91 -4.84 6.71
N GLU A 69 -10.71 -5.87 6.39
CA GLU A 69 -10.29 -6.98 5.52
C GLU A 69 -9.95 -6.52 4.11
N GLU A 70 -10.63 -5.50 3.62
CA GLU A 70 -10.46 -4.90 2.29
C GLU A 70 -9.03 -4.36 2.07
N PHE A 71 -8.36 -3.95 3.15
CA PHE A 71 -6.98 -3.44 3.14
C PHE A 71 -5.94 -4.49 3.55
N GLN A 72 -6.33 -5.73 3.85
CA GLN A 72 -5.37 -6.79 4.21
C GLN A 72 -4.66 -7.43 3.02
N ASN A 73 -5.11 -7.16 1.79
CA ASN A 73 -4.51 -7.77 0.60
C ASN A 73 -3.07 -7.28 0.38
N ARG A 74 -2.18 -8.23 0.05
CA ARG A 74 -0.79 -7.91 -0.29
C ARG A 74 -0.66 -7.39 -1.72
N PRO A 75 0.23 -6.40 -1.97
CA PRO A 75 0.47 -5.90 -3.31
C PRO A 75 1.04 -7.02 -4.17
N VAL A 76 0.41 -7.24 -5.32
CA VAL A 76 0.81 -8.30 -6.24
C VAL A 76 1.60 -7.69 -7.38
N SER A 77 2.92 -7.56 -7.20
CA SER A 77 3.81 -7.09 -8.26
C SER A 77 4.17 -8.24 -9.21
N TYR A 78 4.54 -7.89 -10.44
CA TYR A 78 5.09 -8.83 -11.40
C TYR A 78 6.33 -9.54 -10.84
N SER A 79 7.24 -8.80 -10.20
CA SER A 79 8.46 -9.35 -9.60
C SER A 79 8.17 -10.39 -8.50
N ILE A 80 7.15 -10.14 -7.67
CA ILE A 80 6.71 -11.09 -6.64
C ILE A 80 6.19 -12.36 -7.32
N ARG A 81 5.30 -12.27 -8.31
CA ARG A 81 4.76 -13.46 -8.99
C ARG A 81 5.80 -14.23 -9.78
N ALA A 82 6.68 -13.53 -10.50
CA ALA A 82 7.69 -14.15 -11.37
C ALA A 82 8.63 -15.08 -10.59
N SER A 83 8.97 -14.72 -9.36
CA SER A 83 9.81 -15.52 -8.46
C SER A 83 9.04 -16.60 -7.68
N ARG A 84 7.73 -16.75 -7.90
CA ARG A 84 6.85 -17.72 -7.21
C ARG A 84 5.89 -18.42 -8.18
N TYR A 85 6.41 -18.87 -9.32
CA TYR A 85 5.65 -19.65 -10.32
C TYR A 85 4.35 -18.97 -10.78
N GLY A 86 4.38 -17.64 -10.92
CA GLY A 86 3.22 -16.84 -11.32
C GLY A 86 2.19 -16.61 -10.21
N LYS A 87 2.43 -17.09 -8.99
CA LYS A 87 1.48 -17.03 -7.87
C LYS A 87 1.97 -16.11 -6.74
N SER A 88 1.06 -15.67 -5.89
CA SER A 88 1.38 -14.95 -4.65
C SER A 88 1.42 -15.96 -3.51
N LEU A 89 2.60 -16.41 -3.11
CA LEU A 89 2.78 -17.54 -2.19
C LEU A 89 3.49 -17.13 -0.89
N GLY A 90 3.36 -17.97 0.14
CA GLY A 90 4.06 -17.83 1.42
C GLY A 90 3.42 -16.82 2.38
N ILE A 91 4.11 -16.57 3.50
CA ILE A 91 3.57 -15.79 4.63
C ILE A 91 3.59 -14.28 4.36
N PHE A 92 4.52 -13.81 3.54
CA PHE A 92 4.66 -12.38 3.23
C PHE A 92 3.76 -11.91 2.09
N PHE A 93 3.50 -12.78 1.11
CA PHE A 93 2.82 -12.41 -0.13
C PHE A 93 1.54 -13.20 -0.40
N GLY A 94 1.28 -14.30 0.32
CA GLY A 94 0.01 -15.01 0.23
C GLY A 94 -1.15 -14.20 0.84
N ASN A 95 -2.37 -14.53 0.42
CA ASN A 95 -3.62 -13.96 0.95
C ASN A 95 -4.61 -15.07 1.33
N GLY A 96 -5.65 -14.73 2.09
CA GLY A 96 -6.76 -15.62 2.41
C GLY A 96 -6.36 -16.90 3.16
N GLU A 97 -7.01 -18.01 2.82
CA GLU A 97 -6.80 -19.31 3.48
C GLU A 97 -5.35 -19.79 3.41
N GLN A 98 -4.69 -19.60 2.26
CA GLN A 98 -3.29 -19.97 2.09
C GLN A 98 -2.38 -19.25 3.11
N TRP A 99 -2.61 -17.96 3.31
CA TRP A 99 -1.87 -17.17 4.29
C TRP A 99 -2.17 -17.64 5.72
N ASN A 100 -3.44 -17.89 6.03
CA ASN A 100 -3.86 -18.40 7.33
C ASN A 100 -3.20 -19.73 7.70
N SER A 101 -3.20 -20.69 6.78
CA SER A 101 -2.56 -22.00 6.96
C SER A 101 -1.04 -21.88 7.12
N SER A 102 -0.40 -21.09 6.26
CA SER A 102 1.05 -20.84 6.33
C SER A 102 1.45 -20.17 7.64
N ARG A 103 0.71 -19.12 8.07
CA ARG A 103 0.94 -18.41 9.33
C ARG A 103 0.78 -19.34 10.54
N LYS A 104 -0.31 -20.11 10.60
CA LYS A 104 -0.55 -21.05 11.72
C LYS A 104 0.58 -22.06 11.85
N PHE A 105 1.00 -22.66 10.74
CA PHE A 105 2.12 -23.59 10.72
C PHE A 105 3.40 -22.93 11.23
N THR A 106 3.79 -21.78 10.67
CA THR A 106 5.04 -21.12 11.05
C THR A 106 5.06 -20.66 12.50
N VAL A 107 3.98 -20.05 12.98
CA VAL A 107 3.88 -19.65 14.41
C VAL A 107 3.95 -20.87 15.33
N LYS A 108 3.33 -21.99 14.96
CA LYS A 108 3.43 -23.25 15.72
C LYS A 108 4.88 -23.74 15.78
N GLN A 109 5.58 -23.78 14.66
CA GLN A 109 6.98 -24.22 14.62
C GLN A 109 7.90 -23.27 15.39
N MET A 110 7.79 -21.95 15.19
CA MET A 110 8.62 -20.97 15.90
C MET A 110 8.47 -21.05 17.42
N ARG A 111 7.26 -21.36 17.92
CA ARG A 111 7.03 -21.59 19.35
C ARG A 111 7.62 -22.90 19.86
N ALA A 112 7.67 -23.93 19.01
CA ALA A 112 8.22 -25.24 19.36
C ALA A 112 9.77 -25.25 19.32
N PHE A 113 10.38 -24.35 18.55
CA PHE A 113 11.83 -24.15 18.54
C PHE A 113 12.36 -23.34 19.73
N GLY A 114 11.47 -22.78 20.56
CA GLY A 114 11.82 -22.03 21.77
C GLY A 114 12.44 -22.91 22.85
#